data_AF-A0A0M1GH45-F1
#
_entry.id   AF-A0A0M1GH45-F1
#
_cell.length_a   1.000
_cell.length_b   1.000
_cell.length_c   1.000
_cell.angle_alpha   90.00
_cell.angle_beta   90.00
_cell.angle_gamma   90.00
#
_symmetry.space_group_name_H-M   'P 1'
#
loop_
_entity.id
_entity.type
_entity.pdbx_description
1 polymer ?
#
loop_
_entity_poly.entity_id
_entity_poly.type
_entity_poly.pdbx_seq_one_letter_code
_entity_poly.pdbx_strand_id
1 'polypeptide(L)'
;MEKVIKEYANGVYEAKVSIPNPRALKDPNAKPFLEKSGKEKDSVSTMFPRTWTQDRLRVELEYAFKNGRLSEEGERKGVGTTRSGVEVEWFFDKKGNISTVYPVRGQ
;
A
#
# COMPACT_ATOMS: atom_id res chain seq x y z
N MET A 1 -13.86 -0.63 -7.06
CA MET A 1 -13.76 -2.10 -7.13
C MET A 1 -12.29 -2.47 -7.28
N GLU A 2 -11.85 -3.56 -6.68
CA GLU A 2 -10.48 -4.07 -6.78
C GLU A 2 -10.44 -5.25 -7.77
N LYS A 3 -9.42 -5.28 -8.63
CA LYS A 3 -9.12 -6.43 -9.48
C LYS A 3 -7.67 -6.88 -9.26
N VAL A 4 -7.50 -8.06 -8.68
CA VAL A 4 -6.19 -8.68 -8.44
C VAL A 4 -5.52 -9.02 -9.78
N ILE A 5 -4.24 -8.71 -9.89
CA ILE A 5 -3.40 -8.95 -11.06
C ILE A 5 -2.42 -10.09 -10.77
N LYS A 6 -1.78 -10.05 -9.61
CA LYS A 6 -0.76 -11.01 -9.18
C LYS A 6 -0.73 -11.12 -7.66
N GLU A 7 -0.49 -12.32 -7.14
CA GLU A 7 -0.25 -12.56 -5.72
C GLU A 7 1.10 -13.27 -5.57
N TYR A 8 1.89 -12.84 -4.58
CA TYR A 8 3.22 -13.34 -4.28
C TYR A 8 3.15 -14.43 -3.20
N ALA A 9 4.24 -15.19 -3.03
CA ALA A 9 4.29 -16.30 -2.09
C ALA A 9 4.04 -15.89 -0.63
N ASN A 10 4.41 -14.66 -0.25
CA ASN A 10 4.14 -14.10 1.07
C ASN A 10 2.75 -13.46 1.21
N GLY A 11 1.88 -13.61 0.20
CA GLY A 11 0.49 -13.15 0.18
C GLY A 11 0.31 -11.68 -0.20
N VAL A 12 1.39 -10.90 -0.34
CA VAL A 12 1.32 -9.56 -0.94
C VAL A 12 0.73 -9.70 -2.34
N TYR A 13 -0.05 -8.72 -2.78
CA TYR A 13 -0.65 -8.80 -4.10
C TYR A 13 -0.72 -7.43 -4.80
N GLU A 14 -0.64 -7.48 -6.13
CA GLU A 14 -0.86 -6.34 -7.00
C GLU A 14 -2.31 -6.33 -7.46
N ALA A 15 -2.96 -5.16 -7.37
CA ALA A 15 -4.32 -5.00 -7.83
C ALA A 15 -4.56 -3.64 -8.50
N LYS A 16 -5.49 -3.64 -9.47
CA LYS A 16 -6.08 -2.42 -9.99
C LYS A 16 -7.16 -1.95 -9.04
N VAL A 17 -7.09 -0.69 -8.63
CA VAL A 17 -8.08 -0.06 -7.75
C VAL A 17 -8.88 0.96 -8.55
N SER A 18 -10.20 0.85 -8.54
CA SER A 18 -11.08 1.88 -9.10
C SER A 18 -11.73 2.71 -8.00
N ILE A 19 -11.69 4.03 -8.15
CA ILE A 19 -12.32 5.01 -7.26
C ILE A 19 -13.67 5.47 -7.83
N PRO A 20 -14.65 5.83 -6.99
CA PRO A 20 -15.91 6.40 -7.45
C PRO A 20 -15.68 7.65 -8.31
N ASN A 21 -16.40 7.76 -9.43
CA ASN A 21 -16.36 8.93 -10.29
C ASN A 21 -17.36 9.98 -9.81
N PRO A 22 -16.94 11.13 -9.25
CA PRO A 22 -17.88 12.15 -8.81
C PRO A 22 -18.71 12.74 -9.96
N ARG A 23 -18.27 12.63 -11.22
CA ARG A 23 -19.06 13.07 -12.39
C ARG A 23 -20.28 12.19 -12.65
N ALA A 24 -20.23 10.91 -12.27
CA ALA A 24 -21.35 9.99 -12.42
C ALA A 24 -22.54 10.36 -11.51
N LEU A 25 -22.34 11.25 -10.53
CA LEU A 25 -23.43 11.82 -9.73
C LEU A 25 -24.28 12.84 -10.50
N LYS A 26 -23.72 13.43 -11.57
CA LYS A 26 -24.35 14.51 -12.34
C LYS A 26 -24.66 14.12 -13.78
N ASP A 27 -23.90 13.18 -14.34
CA ASP A 27 -24.05 12.70 -15.70
C ASP A 27 -24.29 11.17 -15.68
N PRO A 28 -25.51 10.70 -16.02
CA PRO A 28 -25.82 9.27 -16.05
C PRO A 28 -25.06 8.50 -17.14
N ASN A 29 -24.47 9.19 -18.12
CA ASN A 29 -23.63 8.56 -19.16
C ASN A 29 -22.15 8.47 -18.76
N ALA A 30 -21.75 9.11 -17.65
CA ALA A 30 -20.38 9.02 -17.16
C ALA A 30 -20.11 7.64 -16.55
N LYS A 31 -18.89 7.12 -16.77
CA LYS A 31 -18.46 5.86 -16.14
C LYS A 31 -18.56 5.99 -14.61
N PRO A 32 -19.15 5.02 -13.89
CA PRO A 32 -19.38 5.12 -12.44
C PRO A 32 -18.08 5.07 -11.62
N PHE A 33 -17.02 4.48 -12.17
CA PHE A 33 -15.72 4.36 -11.53
C PHE A 33 -14.60 4.77 -12.48
N LEU A 34 -13.53 5.33 -11.92
CA LEU A 34 -12.28 5.63 -12.63
C LEU A 34 -11.17 4.74 -12.07
N GLU A 35 -10.30 4.21 -12.93
CA GLU A 35 -9.08 3.56 -12.44
C GLU A 35 -8.20 4.60 -11.75
N LYS A 36 -7.70 4.26 -10.56
CA LYS A 36 -6.77 5.10 -9.81
C LYS A 36 -5.46 5.13 -10.58
N SER A 37 -5.10 6.25 -11.20
CA SER A 37 -3.78 6.39 -11.82
C SER A 37 -2.70 6.44 -10.73
N GLY A 38 -1.85 5.41 -10.70
CA GLY A 38 -0.62 5.39 -9.89
C GLY A 38 0.47 6.30 -10.48
N LYS A 39 1.60 6.43 -9.77
CA LYS A 39 2.76 7.21 -10.22
C LYS A 39 3.30 6.73 -11.59
N GLU A 40 3.18 5.42 -11.84
CA GLU A 40 3.57 4.76 -13.09
C GLU A 40 2.45 4.74 -14.15
N LYS A 41 1.29 5.34 -13.86
CA LYS A 41 0.09 5.36 -14.73
C LYS A 41 -0.45 3.97 -15.12
N ASP A 42 0.04 2.89 -14.51
CA ASP A 42 -0.40 1.51 -14.72
C ASP A 42 -1.66 1.14 -13.91
N SER A 43 -2.07 2.05 -13.03
CA SER A 43 -3.19 1.91 -12.09
C SER A 43 -3.05 0.74 -11.12
N VAL A 44 -1.81 0.25 -10.92
CA VAL A 44 -1.53 -0.89 -10.02
C VAL A 44 -1.14 -0.38 -8.64
N SER A 45 -1.68 -1.01 -7.61
CA SER A 45 -1.30 -0.79 -6.21
C SER A 45 -0.85 -2.12 -5.60
N THR A 46 0.20 -2.07 -4.79
CA THR A 46 0.65 -3.20 -3.98
C THR A 46 -0.09 -3.19 -2.65
N MET A 47 -0.65 -4.34 -2.28
CA MET A 47 -1.54 -4.49 -1.13
C MET A 47 -0.98 -5.53 -0.16
N PHE A 48 -1.24 -5.33 1.13
CA PHE A 48 -0.88 -6.29 2.17
C PHE A 48 -1.64 -7.61 1.96
N PRO A 49 -1.15 -8.74 2.53
CA PRO A 49 -1.84 -10.00 2.39
C PRO A 49 -3.30 -9.95 2.83
N ARG A 50 -4.21 -10.48 2.00
CA ARG A 50 -5.66 -10.50 2.29
C ARG A 50 -6.02 -11.26 3.57
N THR A 51 -5.15 -12.17 3.99
CA THR A 51 -5.29 -12.95 5.22
C THR A 51 -4.94 -12.17 6.48
N TRP A 52 -4.43 -10.94 6.36
CA TRP A 52 -4.10 -10.11 7.50
C TRP A 52 -5.32 -9.33 7.98
N THR A 53 -5.73 -9.61 9.21
CA THR A 53 -6.65 -8.76 9.96
C THR A 53 -5.95 -7.47 10.40
N GLN A 54 -6.72 -6.49 10.86
CA GLN A 54 -6.16 -5.26 11.41
C GLN A 54 -5.18 -5.51 12.57
N ASP A 55 -5.49 -6.46 13.46
CA ASP A 55 -4.61 -6.81 14.58
C ASP A 55 -3.34 -7.49 14.11
N ARG A 56 -3.43 -8.39 13.12
CA ARG A 56 -2.23 -8.98 12.51
C ARG A 56 -1.37 -7.93 11.84
N LEU A 57 -1.98 -6.98 11.11
CA LEU A 57 -1.26 -5.87 10.48
C LEU A 57 -0.49 -5.05 11.51
N ARG A 58 -1.11 -4.71 12.66
CA ARG A 58 -0.42 -3.98 13.75
C ARG A 58 0.81 -4.73 14.26
N VAL A 59 0.67 -6.02 14.57
CA VAL A 59 1.77 -6.84 15.11
C VAL A 59 2.92 -6.96 14.09
N GLU A 60 2.60 -7.22 12.82
CA GLU A 60 3.61 -7.35 11.75
C GLU A 60 4.34 -6.02 11.51
N LEU A 61 3.61 -4.90 11.49
CA LEU A 61 4.18 -3.57 11.30
C LEU A 61 4.99 -3.09 12.51
N GLU A 62 4.54 -3.35 13.74
CA GLU A 62 5.33 -3.07 14.93
C GLU A 62 6.69 -3.77 14.90
N TYR A 63 6.71 -5.02 14.45
CA TYR A 63 7.95 -5.75 14.26
C TYR A 63 8.84 -5.07 13.21
N ALA A 64 8.29 -4.69 12.05
CA ALA A 64 9.04 -4.01 11.00
C ALA A 64 9.59 -2.65 11.46
N PHE A 65 8.80 -1.86 12.21
CA PHE A 65 9.23 -0.55 12.71
C PHE A 65 10.33 -0.64 13.76
N LYS A 66 10.28 -1.67 14.63
CA LYS A 66 11.31 -1.89 15.66
C LYS A 66 12.64 -2.36 15.08
N ASN A 67 12.61 -3.11 13.98
CA ASN A 67 13.80 -3.78 13.41
C ASN A 67 14.28 -3.18 12.09
N GLY A 68 13.51 -2.26 11.49
CA GLY A 68 13.89 -1.63 10.24
C GLY A 68 14.82 -0.44 10.44
N ARG A 69 15.07 0.27 9.34
CA ARG A 69 16.04 1.36 9.27
C ARG A 69 15.49 2.52 8.46
N LEU A 70 16.10 3.69 8.61
CA LEU A 70 15.91 4.77 7.65
C LEU A 70 16.50 4.35 6.30
N SER A 71 15.83 4.71 5.20
CA SER A 71 16.29 4.34 3.85
C SER A 71 17.63 4.99 3.54
N GLU A 72 17.73 6.30 3.74
CA GLU A 72 18.93 7.13 3.53
C GLU A 72 18.94 8.37 4.45
N GLU A 73 20.09 9.03 4.57
CA GLU A 73 20.28 10.20 5.42
C GLU A 73 19.49 11.41 4.87
N GLY A 74 18.63 11.99 5.70
CA GLY A 74 17.77 13.12 5.32
C GLY A 74 16.41 12.73 4.70
N GLU A 75 16.20 11.45 4.35
CA GLU A 75 14.89 10.97 3.93
C GLU A 75 13.94 10.78 5.12
N ARG A 76 12.72 11.31 5.02
CA ARG A 76 11.63 11.03 5.99
C ARG A 76 10.96 9.70 5.66
N LYS A 77 11.77 8.67 5.46
CA LYS A 77 11.35 7.35 4.99
C LYS A 77 12.10 6.26 5.74
N GLY A 78 11.36 5.21 6.11
CA GLY A 78 11.92 3.99 6.68
C GLY A 78 11.55 2.78 5.84
N VAL A 79 12.38 1.74 5.97
CA VAL A 79 12.22 0.45 5.32
C VAL A 79 12.45 -0.66 6.32
N GLY A 80 11.78 -1.78 6.13
CA GLY A 80 11.93 -2.93 7.00
C GLY A 80 11.16 -4.13 6.50
N THR A 81 11.31 -5.25 7.20
CA THR A 81 10.65 -6.50 6.87
C THR A 81 9.85 -6.98 8.06
N THR A 82 8.59 -7.29 7.82
CA THR A 82 7.69 -7.87 8.83
C THR A 82 8.15 -9.28 9.21
N ARG A 83 7.63 -9.83 10.31
CA ARG A 83 8.05 -11.15 10.82
C ARG A 83 7.76 -12.27 9.82
N SER A 84 6.70 -12.11 9.04
CA SER A 84 6.28 -13.06 8.00
C SER A 84 6.93 -12.83 6.63
N GLY A 85 7.88 -11.90 6.53
CA GLY A 85 8.68 -11.71 5.31
C GLY A 85 8.07 -10.76 4.29
N VAL A 86 7.13 -9.90 4.68
CA VAL A 86 6.66 -8.79 3.83
C VAL A 86 7.58 -7.58 4.02
N GLU A 87 8.25 -7.17 2.94
CA GLU A 87 8.99 -5.92 2.89
C GLU A 87 8.05 -4.71 2.85
N VAL A 88 8.32 -3.71 3.67
CA VAL A 88 7.50 -2.50 3.81
C VAL A 88 8.34 -1.24 3.77
N GLU A 89 7.71 -0.18 3.29
CA GLU A 89 8.18 1.20 3.32
C GLU A 89 7.19 2.04 4.12
N TRP A 90 7.68 2.98 4.92
CA TRP A 90 6.85 3.94 5.62
C TRP A 90 7.43 5.36 5.59
N PHE A 91 6.56 6.35 5.77
CA PHE A 91 6.90 7.77 5.70
C PHE A 91 6.56 8.50 7.00
N PHE A 92 7.42 9.43 7.39
CA PHE A 92 7.21 10.27 8.56
C PHE A 92 6.59 11.62 8.18
N ASP A 93 5.64 12.08 8.97
CA ASP A 93 5.11 13.45 8.88
C ASP A 93 6.14 14.49 9.37
N LYS A 94 5.77 15.77 9.31
CA LYS A 94 6.62 16.88 9.79
C LYS A 94 6.92 16.81 11.30
N LYS A 95 6.08 16.13 12.09
CA LYS A 95 6.23 15.94 13.54
C LYS A 95 7.04 14.68 13.89
N GLY A 96 7.37 13.83 12.91
CA GLY A 96 8.12 12.60 13.11
C GLY A 96 7.24 11.37 13.38
N ASN A 97 5.91 11.47 13.22
CA ASN A 97 5.02 10.31 13.32
C ASN A 97 4.96 9.56 12.00
N ILE A 98 4.75 8.25 12.03
CA ILE A 98 4.46 7.47 10.83
C ILE A 98 3.10 7.92 10.28
N SER A 99 3.11 8.42 9.05
CA SER A 99 1.91 8.91 8.35
C SER A 99 1.33 7.88 7.39
N THR A 100 2.18 7.09 6.74
CA THR A 100 1.80 6.13 5.71
C THR A 100 2.76 4.95 5.74
N VAL A 101 2.26 3.75 5.47
CA VAL A 101 3.03 2.52 5.32
C VAL A 101 2.38 1.64 4.27
N TYR A 102 3.20 0.98 3.43
CA TYR A 102 2.73 0.06 2.40
C TYR A 102 3.76 -1.03 2.11
N PRO A 103 3.33 -2.19 1.57
CA PRO A 103 4.26 -3.23 1.12
C PRO A 103 4.97 -2.82 -0.16
N VAL A 104 6.23 -3.24 -0.30
CA VAL A 104 7.04 -2.99 -1.49
C VAL A 104 6.59 -3.93 -2.63
N ARG A 105 6.59 -3.41 -3.86
CA ARG A 105 6.27 -4.17 -5.09
C ARG A 105 7.39 -5.17 -5.40
N GLY A 106 7.05 -6.35 -5.90
CA GLY A 106 8.06 -7.29 -6.42
C GLY A 106 8.80 -8.11 -5.37
N GLN A 107 8.14 -8.41 -4.25
CA GLN A 107 8.61 -9.34 -3.21
C GLN A 107 9.13 -10.65 -3.80
#